data_AF-A0AAV5UCD8-F1
#
_entry.id   AF-A0AAV5UCD8-F1
#
_cell.length_a   1.000
_cell.length_b   1.000
_cell.length_c   1.000
_cell.angle_alpha   90.00
_cell.angle_beta   90.00
_cell.angle_gamma   90.00
#
_symmetry.space_group_name_H-M   'P 1'
#
loop_
_entity.id
_entity.type
_entity.pdbx_description
1 polymer ?
#
loop_
_entity_poly.entity_id
_entity_poly.type
_entity_poly.pdbx_seq_one_letter_code
_entity_poly.pdbx_strand_id
1 'polypeptide(L)'
;KAIVCSDHAIIGLAEKAREALEKYQTACRKTLMSLMLARKGPIEGPRFYSEALLLLSTLRKLTLFKKEESKLQYATWRNTMFECPIFDEIMYED
;
A
#
# COMPACT_ATOMS: atom_id res chain seq x y z
N LYS A 1 -0.87 4.46 -5.95
CA LYS A 1 -0.76 5.10 -4.61
C LYS A 1 -2.09 5.06 -3.86
N ALA A 2 -3.15 5.75 -4.30
CA ALA A 2 -4.47 5.73 -3.65
C ALA A 2 -4.98 4.30 -3.34
N ILE A 3 -4.91 3.37 -4.31
CA ILE A 3 -5.30 1.95 -4.11
C ILE A 3 -4.53 1.29 -2.94
N VAL A 4 -3.26 1.62 -2.74
CA VAL A 4 -2.40 1.07 -1.67
C VAL A 4 -2.73 1.72 -0.34
N CYS A 5 -2.94 3.04 -0.32
CA CYS A 5 -3.29 3.78 0.90
C CYS A 5 -4.70 3.45 1.42
N SER A 6 -5.60 2.97 0.56
CA SER A 6 -6.94 2.51 0.94
C SER A 6 -6.97 1.02 1.31
N ASP A 7 -5.98 0.55 2.07
CA ASP A 7 -5.94 -0.84 2.52
C ASP A 7 -6.94 -1.08 3.65
N HIS A 8 -8.00 -1.81 3.35
CA HIS A 8 -9.04 -2.16 4.33
C HIS A 8 -8.65 -3.37 5.19
N ALA A 9 -7.55 -4.05 4.87
CA ALA A 9 -7.05 -5.19 5.62
C ALA A 9 -6.16 -4.80 6.83
N ILE A 10 -6.06 -3.51 7.16
CA ILE A 10 -5.30 -3.03 8.32
C ILE A 10 -5.95 -3.55 9.60
N ILE A 11 -5.12 -4.12 10.48
CA ILE A 11 -5.54 -4.65 11.78
C ILE A 11 -5.98 -3.48 12.68
N GLY A 12 -7.01 -3.70 13.50
CA GLY A 12 -7.52 -2.66 14.42
C GLY A 12 -8.47 -1.64 13.77
N LEU A 13 -8.75 -1.72 12.47
CA LEU A 13 -9.79 -0.89 11.85
C LEU A 13 -11.19 -1.24 12.34
N ALA A 14 -11.95 -0.22 12.76
CA ALA A 14 -13.39 -0.34 12.99
C ALA A 14 -14.13 -0.72 11.70
N GLU A 15 -15.22 -1.49 11.82
CA GLU A 15 -15.97 -2.04 10.67
C GLU A 15 -16.39 -0.95 9.67
N LYS A 16 -16.94 0.16 10.17
CA LYS A 16 -17.35 1.29 9.34
C LYS A 16 -16.19 1.90 8.54
N ALA A 17 -14.99 1.95 9.12
CA ALA A 17 -13.80 2.44 8.44
C ALA A 17 -13.32 1.43 7.39
N ARG A 18 -13.39 0.13 7.70
CA ARG A 18 -13.09 -0.95 6.75
C ARG A 18 -13.97 -0.87 5.50
N GLU A 19 -15.28 -0.78 5.68
CA GLU A 19 -16.24 -0.62 4.56
C GLU A 19 -15.97 0.64 3.74
N ALA A 20 -15.65 1.76 4.39
CA ALA A 20 -15.33 3.01 3.70
C ALA A 20 -14.07 2.85 2.84
N LEU A 21 -13.00 2.27 3.39
CA LEU A 21 -11.75 2.04 2.67
C LEU A 21 -11.93 1.04 1.52
N GLU A 22 -12.74 -0.01 1.69
CA GLU A 22 -13.07 -0.94 0.62
C GLU A 22 -13.79 -0.25 -0.54
N LYS A 23 -14.78 0.61 -0.25
CA LYS A 23 -15.49 1.41 -1.25
C LYS A 23 -14.53 2.35 -1.99
N TYR A 24 -13.67 3.06 -1.27
CA TYR A 24 -12.65 3.93 -1.87
C TYR A 24 -11.66 3.16 -2.74
N GLN A 25 -11.19 2.00 -2.28
CA GLN A 25 -10.27 1.18 -3.03
C GLN A 25 -10.91 0.66 -4.32
N THR A 26 -12.16 0.21 -4.25
CA THR A 26 -12.96 -0.22 -5.41
C THR A 26 -13.14 0.92 -6.42
N ALA A 27 -13.48 2.12 -5.96
CA ALA A 27 -13.60 3.29 -6.82
C ALA A 27 -12.28 3.61 -7.54
N CYS A 28 -11.16 3.62 -6.81
CA CYS A 28 -9.84 3.87 -7.39
C CYS A 28 -9.45 2.82 -8.43
N ARG A 29 -9.77 1.53 -8.20
CA ARG A 29 -9.54 0.44 -9.16
C ARG A 29 -10.36 0.62 -10.43
N LYS A 30 -11.63 0.98 -10.31
CA LYS A 30 -12.50 1.30 -11.47
C LYS A 30 -11.93 2.45 -12.28
N THR A 31 -11.54 3.55 -11.63
CA THR A 31 -10.91 4.70 -12.30
C THR A 31 -9.62 4.29 -13.02
N LEU A 32 -8.79 3.45 -12.41
CA LEU A 32 -7.57 2.95 -13.05
C LEU A 32 -7.89 2.13 -14.31
N MET A 33 -8.88 1.23 -14.24
CA MET A 33 -9.32 0.46 -15.41
C MET A 33 -9.85 1.38 -16.52
N SER A 34 -10.73 2.32 -16.19
CA SER A 34 -11.25 3.29 -17.16
C SER A 34 -10.14 4.11 -17.82
N LEU A 35 -9.13 4.53 -17.05
CA LEU A 35 -7.97 5.23 -17.57
C LEU A 35 -7.14 4.34 -18.51
N MET A 36 -6.90 3.07 -18.16
CA MET A 36 -6.16 2.16 -19.02
C MET A 36 -6.90 1.88 -20.31
N LEU A 37 -8.21 1.67 -20.27
CA LEU A 37 -9.06 1.53 -21.45
C LEU A 37 -9.01 2.78 -22.33
N ALA A 38 -9.13 3.97 -21.74
CA ALA A 38 -9.09 5.24 -22.48
C ALA A 38 -7.73 5.49 -23.14
N ARG A 39 -6.61 5.06 -22.52
CA ARG A 39 -5.26 5.34 -23.01
C ARG A 39 -4.67 4.26 -23.92
N LYS A 40 -5.07 3.00 -23.73
CA LYS A 40 -4.50 1.82 -24.41
C LYS A 40 -5.52 1.09 -25.28
N GLY A 41 -6.79 1.47 -25.20
CA GLY A 41 -7.88 0.81 -25.91
C GLY A 41 -8.36 -0.47 -25.21
N PRO A 42 -9.41 -1.10 -25.77
CA PRO A 42 -10.07 -2.24 -25.15
C PRO A 42 -9.26 -3.53 -25.18
N ILE A 43 -8.29 -3.66 -26.09
CA ILE A 43 -7.45 -4.86 -26.22
C ILE A 43 -6.29 -4.81 -25.21
N GLU A 44 -5.51 -3.73 -25.24
CA GLU A 44 -4.31 -3.62 -24.40
C GLU A 44 -4.61 -3.09 -22.99
N GLY A 45 -5.67 -2.30 -22.81
CA GLY A 45 -6.03 -1.70 -21.53
C GLY A 45 -6.15 -2.70 -20.37
N PRO A 46 -6.89 -3.82 -20.53
CA PRO A 46 -6.97 -4.85 -19.50
C PRO A 46 -5.61 -5.48 -19.15
N ARG A 47 -4.71 -5.65 -20.13
CA ARG A 47 -3.36 -6.18 -19.88
C ARG A 47 -2.55 -5.23 -19.00
N PHE A 48 -2.48 -3.95 -19.38
CA PHE A 48 -1.77 -2.92 -18.61
C PHE A 48 -2.38 -2.71 -17.21
N TYR A 49 -3.71 -2.82 -17.07
CA TYR A 49 -4.37 -2.80 -15.77
C TYR A 49 -3.92 -3.96 -14.89
N SER A 50 -3.87 -5.19 -15.44
CA SER A 50 -3.41 -6.38 -14.72
C SER A 50 -1.94 -6.26 -14.29
N GLU A 51 -1.06 -5.82 -15.21
CA GLU A 51 0.35 -5.56 -14.91
C GLU A 51 0.52 -4.52 -13.80
N ALA A 52 -0.27 -3.44 -13.80
CA ALA A 52 -0.26 -2.44 -12.75
C ALA A 52 -0.69 -3.02 -11.40
N LEU A 53 -1.74 -3.84 -11.35
CA LEU A 53 -2.15 -4.50 -10.11
C LEU A 53 -1.07 -5.49 -9.59
N LEU A 54 -0.42 -6.22 -10.48
CA LEU A 54 0.68 -7.10 -10.12
C LEU A 54 1.84 -6.32 -9.51
N LEU A 55 2.25 -5.22 -10.13
CA LEU A 55 3.27 -4.31 -9.59
C LEU A 55 2.90 -3.80 -8.19
N LEU A 56 1.64 -3.41 -7.97
CA LEU A 56 1.17 -2.99 -6.64
C LEU A 56 1.31 -4.11 -5.60
N SER A 57 1.00 -5.36 -5.96
CA SER A 57 1.14 -6.51 -5.07
C SER A 57 2.61 -6.79 -4.72
N THR A 58 3.50 -6.67 -5.69
CA THR A 58 4.95 -6.85 -5.50
C THR A 58 5.52 -5.75 -4.62
N LEU A 59 5.14 -4.49 -4.86
CA LEU A 59 5.54 -3.36 -4.04
C LEU A 59 5.11 -3.55 -2.58
N ARG A 60 3.88 -3.99 -2.32
CA ARG A 60 3.41 -4.28 -0.96
C ARG A 60 4.30 -5.30 -0.25
N LYS A 61 4.65 -6.41 -0.92
CA LYS A 61 5.56 -7.43 -0.37
C LYS A 61 6.95 -6.88 -0.09
N LEU A 62 7.52 -6.12 -1.03
CA LEU A 62 8.83 -5.50 -0.87
C LEU A 62 8.85 -4.49 0.29
N THR A 63 7.80 -3.70 0.45
CA THR A 63 7.67 -2.75 1.57
C THR A 63 7.63 -3.47 2.91
N LEU A 64 6.87 -4.57 3.04
CA LEU A 64 6.84 -5.37 4.26
C LEU A 64 8.21 -5.96 4.58
N PHE A 65 8.87 -6.56 3.58
CA PHE A 65 10.23 -7.08 3.74
C PHE A 65 11.22 -6.00 4.18
N LYS A 66 11.15 -4.81 3.55
CA LYS A 66 12.01 -3.67 3.90
C LYS A 66 11.69 -3.09 5.28
N LYS A 67 10.42 -3.10 5.72
CA LYS A 67 10.05 -2.72 7.09
C LYS A 67 10.77 -3.62 8.09
N GLU A 68 10.71 -4.95 7.93
CA GLU A 68 11.40 -5.89 8.83
C GLU A 68 12.93 -5.72 8.82
N GLU A 69 13.56 -5.57 7.66
CA GLU A 69 15.00 -5.28 7.56
C GLU A 69 15.36 -3.99 8.30
N SER A 70 14.53 -2.96 8.13
CA SER A 70 14.76 -1.65 8.73
C SER A 70 14.53 -1.65 10.25
N LYS A 71 13.69 -2.55 10.82
CA LYS A 71 13.50 -2.66 12.28
C LYS A 71 14.80 -3.06 12.98
N LEU A 72 15.57 -3.96 12.36
CA LEU A 72 16.86 -4.43 12.88
C LEU A 72 17.91 -3.31 12.89
N GLN A 73 17.94 -2.53 11.81
CA GLN A 73 18.86 -1.39 11.70
C GLN A 73 18.45 -0.27 12.65
N TYR A 74 17.17 0.13 12.65
CA TYR A 74 16.68 1.23 13.46
C TYR A 74 16.90 1.02 14.97
N ALA A 75 16.77 -0.22 15.48
CA ALA A 75 17.10 -0.54 16.86
C ALA A 75 18.56 -0.17 17.24
N THR A 76 19.49 -0.26 16.28
CA THR A 76 20.91 0.10 16.48
C THR A 76 21.10 1.63 16.44
N TRP A 77 20.35 2.32 15.58
CA TRP A 77 20.45 3.77 15.36
C TRP A 77 19.71 4.59 16.44
N ARG A 78 18.59 4.08 16.97
CA ARG A 78 17.86 4.69 18.09
C ARG A 78 18.77 4.84 19.31
N ASN A 79 19.59 3.83 19.59
CA ASN A 79 20.52 3.80 20.72
C ASN A 79 21.75 4.71 20.57
N THR A 80 21.93 5.36 19.40
CA THR A 80 23.17 6.11 19.12
C THR A 80 22.97 7.61 18.95
N MET A 81 21.88 8.13 18.37
CA MET A 81 21.59 9.60 18.37
C MET A 81 20.29 10.09 17.71
N PHE A 82 19.47 9.24 17.06
CA PHE A 82 18.36 9.71 16.20
C PHE A 82 17.02 9.04 16.52
N GLU A 83 16.54 9.21 17.75
CA GLU A 83 15.17 8.80 18.11
C GLU A 83 14.16 9.75 17.45
N CYS A 84 13.16 9.18 16.79
CA CYS A 84 12.11 9.93 16.13
C CYS A 84 10.78 9.18 16.35
N PRO A 85 9.87 9.74 17.17
CA PRO A 85 8.67 9.04 17.63
C PRO A 85 7.79 8.48 16.51
N ILE A 86 7.72 9.18 15.37
CA ILE A 86 6.93 8.74 14.21
C ILE A 86 7.49 7.45 13.59
N PHE A 87 8.82 7.28 13.58
CA PHE A 87 9.41 6.02 13.09
C PHE A 87 9.15 4.88 14.08
N ASP A 88 9.06 5.14 15.37
CA ASP A 88 8.74 4.12 16.37
C ASP A 88 7.34 3.55 16.16
N GLU A 89 6.34 4.42 15.96
CA GLU A 89 4.98 4.02 15.63
C GLU A 89 4.94 3.21 14.32
N ILE A 90 5.53 3.72 13.25
CA ILE A 90 5.52 3.06 11.93
C ILE A 90 6.22 1.69 11.97
N MET A 91 7.30 1.55 12.73
CA MET A 91 8.15 0.35 12.72
C MET A 91 7.68 -0.71 13.71
N TYR A 92 7.03 -0.35 14.82
CA TYR A 92 6.68 -1.28 15.89
C TYR A 92 5.17 -1.40 16.17
N GLU A 93 4.29 -0.65 15.51
CA GLU A 93 2.87 -0.99 15.45
C GLU A 93 2.61 -2.11 14.41
N ASP A 94 1.81 -3.08 14.85
CA ASP A 94 1.36 -4.29 14.11
C ASP A 94 0.15 -4.02 13.21
#